data_AF-A0A2M7HC10-F1
#
_entry.id   AF-A0A2M7HC10-F1
#
_cell.length_a   1.000
_cell.length_b   1.000
_cell.length_c   1.000
_cell.angle_alpha   90.00
_cell.angle_beta   90.00
_cell.angle_gamma   90.00
#
_symmetry.space_group_name_H-M   'P 1'
#
loop_
_entity.id
_entity.type
_entity.pdbx_description
1 polymer ?
#
loop_
_entity_poly.entity_id
_entity_poly.type
_entity_poly.pdbx_seq_one_letter_code
_entity_poly.pdbx_strand_id
1 'polypeptide(L)'
;MKDAQEVWETHFSLDKQKTKHPIDVIFDVINSRPRDLIVFVTRLFETAYNHGRDKVTQEDFNDTLEIYSSIANQNIIAEIKAEFPYVEDLFVDLQRYRSSAIRYKDFVAILKKKGIPEPEHEALIETLFLKGYLLGYNHSSNLPITDLQTLLANLEPQTFWQRWVSKPKVLIYPHAKSYYLDSKKRARF
;
A
#
# COMPACT_ATOMS: atom_id res chain seq x y z
N MET A 1 19.61 -16.41 27.43
CA MET A 1 19.46 -15.93 26.04
C MET A 1 18.20 -15.09 26.05
N LYS A 2 18.26 -13.78 25.76
CA LYS A 2 17.01 -13.00 25.65
C LYS A 2 16.16 -13.63 24.55
N ASP A 3 14.86 -13.75 24.77
CA ASP A 3 13.96 -14.21 23.72
C ASP A 3 14.11 -13.27 22.51
N ALA A 4 14.04 -13.80 21.30
CA ALA A 4 14.13 -12.98 20.09
C ALA A 4 13.11 -11.84 20.13
N GLN A 5 11.94 -12.06 20.76
CA GLN A 5 10.91 -11.04 20.99
C GLN A 5 11.40 -9.90 21.92
N GLU A 6 12.04 -10.23 23.04
CA GLU A 6 12.56 -9.22 23.99
C GLU A 6 13.58 -8.28 23.34
N VAL A 7 14.35 -8.77 22.36
CA VAL A 7 15.32 -7.93 21.64
C VAL A 7 14.61 -6.82 20.87
N TRP A 8 13.54 -7.13 20.14
CA TRP A 8 12.79 -6.10 19.40
C TRP A 8 12.19 -5.05 20.34
N GLU A 9 11.63 -5.47 21.48
CA GLU A 9 11.05 -4.52 22.45
C GLU A 9 12.10 -3.58 23.07
N THR A 10 13.38 -4.00 23.14
CA THR A 10 14.45 -3.12 23.64
C THR A 10 14.85 -2.02 22.65
N HIS A 11 14.70 -2.26 21.35
CA HIS A 11 15.15 -1.36 20.28
C HIS A 11 14.03 -0.52 19.65
N PHE A 12 12.77 -0.83 19.97
CA PHE A 12 11.59 -0.17 19.38
C PHE A 12 10.73 0.48 20.45
N SER A 13 10.29 1.70 20.18
CA SER A 13 9.33 2.46 20.96
C SER A 13 8.20 2.95 20.02
N LEU A 14 7.57 1.99 19.33
CA LEU A 14 6.38 2.25 18.53
C LEU A 14 5.17 2.51 19.43
N ASP A 15 4.16 3.21 18.90
CA ASP A 15 3.03 3.70 19.68
C ASP A 15 2.28 2.55 20.37
N LYS A 16 2.28 2.54 21.72
CA LYS A 16 1.80 1.44 22.57
C LYS A 16 0.30 1.19 22.48
N GLN A 17 -0.47 2.08 21.86
CA GLN A 17 -1.89 1.86 21.62
C GLN A 17 -2.16 0.65 20.71
N LYS A 18 -1.14 0.19 19.97
CA LYS A 18 -1.19 -1.06 19.22
C LYS A 18 -0.48 -2.14 20.01
N THR A 19 -1.24 -3.06 20.61
CA THR A 19 -0.79 -4.29 21.27
C THR A 19 0.01 -5.26 20.37
N LYS A 20 0.48 -4.81 19.19
CA LYS A 20 1.24 -5.62 18.25
C LYS A 20 2.73 -5.50 18.52
N HIS A 21 3.43 -6.63 18.43
CA HIS A 21 4.88 -6.66 18.53
C HIS A 21 5.50 -5.87 17.35
N PRO A 22 6.65 -5.18 17.51
CA PRO A 22 7.23 -4.35 16.46
C PRO A 22 7.41 -5.07 15.12
N ILE A 23 7.78 -6.35 15.17
CA ILE A 23 7.96 -7.18 13.98
C ILE A 23 6.65 -7.34 13.18
N ASP A 24 5.50 -7.46 13.85
CA ASP A 24 4.20 -7.62 13.21
C ASP A 24 3.81 -6.32 12.50
N VAL A 25 4.12 -5.18 13.13
CA VAL A 25 3.90 -3.86 12.55
C VAL A 25 4.73 -3.68 11.28
N ILE A 26 5.95 -4.22 11.23
CA ILE A 26 6.80 -4.22 10.05
C ILE A 26 6.22 -5.14 8.97
N PHE A 27 5.86 -6.37 9.31
CA PHE A 27 5.29 -7.33 8.35
C PHE A 27 3.98 -6.85 7.72
N ASP A 28 3.16 -6.10 8.45
CA ASP A 28 1.94 -5.49 7.92
C ASP A 28 2.23 -4.50 6.75
N VAL A 29 3.42 -3.90 6.71
CA VAL A 29 3.73 -2.81 5.75
C VAL A 29 4.75 -3.18 4.67
N ILE A 30 5.61 -4.19 4.88
CA ILE A 30 6.53 -4.65 3.83
C ILE A 30 5.84 -5.66 2.91
N ASN A 31 6.40 -5.92 1.73
CA ASN A 31 6.03 -7.11 0.97
C ASN A 31 6.68 -8.34 1.63
N SER A 32 6.04 -9.50 1.53
CA SER A 32 6.49 -10.76 2.16
C SER A 32 7.70 -11.37 1.44
N ARG A 33 8.77 -10.60 1.29
CA ARG A 33 10.03 -10.98 0.67
C ARG A 33 11.15 -10.78 1.70
N PRO A 34 12.02 -11.78 1.95
CA PRO A 34 13.09 -11.65 2.96
C PRO A 34 13.98 -10.41 2.77
N ARG A 35 14.28 -10.06 1.51
CA ARG A 35 15.06 -8.85 1.18
C ARG A 35 14.41 -7.55 1.66
N ASP A 36 13.08 -7.48 1.63
CA ASP A 36 12.35 -6.26 1.96
C ASP A 36 12.34 -6.04 3.47
N LEU A 37 12.32 -7.11 4.27
CA LEU A 37 12.50 -7.02 5.72
C LEU A 37 13.87 -6.44 6.08
N ILE A 38 14.93 -6.98 5.47
CA ILE A 38 16.31 -6.51 5.71
C ILE A 38 16.45 -5.04 5.33
N VAL A 39 16.01 -4.67 4.12
CA VAL A 39 16.07 -3.27 3.65
C VAL A 39 15.29 -2.35 4.58
N PHE A 40 14.06 -2.72 4.95
CA PHE A 40 13.21 -1.90 5.80
C PHE A 40 13.81 -1.69 7.19
N VAL A 41 14.26 -2.76 7.84
CA VAL A 41 14.86 -2.70 9.18
C VAL A 41 16.15 -1.90 9.18
N THR A 42 17.03 -2.09 8.17
CA THR A 42 18.24 -1.29 8.04
C THR A 42 17.91 0.20 7.94
N ARG A 43 16.95 0.57 7.07
CA ARG A 43 16.53 1.97 6.93
C ARG A 43 15.89 2.53 8.20
N LEU A 44 15.14 1.72 8.95
CA LEU A 44 14.55 2.14 10.23
C LEU A 44 15.62 2.59 11.22
N PHE A 45 16.67 1.79 11.39
CA PHE A 45 17.77 2.10 12.29
C PHE A 45 18.61 3.28 11.79
N GLU A 46 18.85 3.39 10.48
CA GLU A 46 19.52 4.55 9.89
C GLU A 46 18.72 5.84 10.15
N THR A 47 17.40 5.82 9.95
CA THR A 47 16.53 6.97 10.23
C THR A 47 16.57 7.35 11.72
N ALA A 48 16.44 6.38 12.62
CA ALA A 48 16.52 6.64 14.06
C ALA A 48 17.89 7.24 14.46
N TYR A 49 18.98 6.71 13.90
CA TYR A 49 20.32 7.25 14.10
C TYR A 49 20.44 8.69 13.59
N ASN A 50 19.92 8.99 12.40
CA ASN A 50 19.94 10.34 11.83
C ASN A 50 19.12 11.34 12.65
N HIS A 51 18.08 10.88 13.36
CA HIS A 51 17.33 11.69 14.33
C HIS A 51 17.98 11.76 15.72
N GLY A 52 19.15 11.13 15.92
CA GLY A 52 19.86 11.13 17.19
C GLY A 52 19.18 10.28 18.27
N ARG A 53 18.46 9.23 17.88
CA ARG A 53 17.68 8.36 18.78
C ARG A 53 18.36 7.01 19.00
N ASP A 54 18.24 6.49 20.21
CA ASP A 54 18.72 5.17 20.62
C ASP A 54 17.71 4.05 20.30
N LYS A 55 16.45 4.41 20.10
CA LYS A 55 15.34 3.52 19.77
C LYS A 55 14.58 4.02 18.55
N VAL A 56 14.04 3.07 17.79
CA VAL A 56 13.15 3.34 16.66
C VAL A 56 11.79 3.77 17.20
N THR A 57 11.39 5.00 16.92
CA THR A 57 10.11 5.58 17.28
C THR A 57 9.08 5.46 16.15
N GLN A 58 7.83 5.86 16.43
CA GLN A 58 6.77 5.87 15.42
C GLN A 58 7.03 6.88 14.29
N GLU A 59 7.76 7.96 14.56
CA GLU A 59 8.15 8.94 13.54
C GLU A 59 9.16 8.33 12.58
N ASP A 60 10.23 7.71 13.11
CA ASP A 60 11.25 7.02 12.31
C ASP A 60 10.63 5.93 11.42
N PHE A 61 9.61 5.25 11.95
CA PHE A 61 8.85 4.25 11.21
C PHE A 61 8.08 4.85 10.03
N ASN A 62 7.42 5.99 10.22
CA ASN A 62 6.63 6.63 9.16
C ASN A 62 7.53 7.16 8.05
N ASP A 63 8.65 7.79 8.39
CA ASP A 63 9.61 8.31 7.42
C ASP A 63 10.25 7.17 6.63
N THR A 64 10.61 6.08 7.32
CA THR A 64 11.14 4.89 6.66
C THR A 64 10.11 4.23 5.74
N LEU A 65 8.84 4.21 6.12
CA LEU A 65 7.77 3.69 5.27
C LEU A 65 7.59 4.53 4.01
N GLU A 66 7.81 5.84 4.08
CA GLU A 66 7.81 6.70 2.90
C GLU A 66 8.95 6.34 1.93
N ILE A 67 10.17 6.19 2.44
CA ILE A 67 11.34 5.80 1.66
C ILE A 67 11.15 4.41 1.04
N TYR A 68 10.74 3.44 1.85
CA TYR A 68 10.51 2.06 1.42
C TYR A 68 9.43 1.97 0.33
N SER A 69 8.34 2.74 0.45
CA SER A 69 7.30 2.77 -0.57
C SER A 69 7.83 3.20 -1.94
N SER A 70 8.79 4.13 -1.99
CA SER A 70 9.44 4.53 -3.25
C SER A 70 10.27 3.38 -3.85
N ILE A 71 11.08 2.72 -3.02
CA ILE A 71 11.91 1.58 -3.44
C ILE A 71 11.03 0.41 -3.92
N ALA A 72 9.98 0.08 -3.17
CA ALA A 72 9.05 -0.98 -3.52
C ALA A 72 8.38 -0.70 -4.87
N ASN A 73 7.97 0.54 -5.13
CA ASN A 73 7.38 0.93 -6.40
C ASN A 73 8.36 0.78 -7.57
N GLN A 74 9.61 1.22 -7.41
CA GLN A 74 10.65 1.05 -8.44
C GLN A 74 10.93 -0.43 -8.74
N ASN A 75 10.94 -1.27 -7.71
CA ASN A 75 11.09 -2.72 -7.88
C ASN A 75 9.92 -3.33 -8.67
N ILE A 76 8.69 -2.90 -8.39
CA ILE A 76 7.51 -3.37 -9.13
C ILE A 76 7.60 -2.94 -10.59
N ILE A 77 7.93 -1.68 -10.88
CA ILE A 77 8.16 -1.18 -12.25
C ILE A 77 9.22 -2.04 -12.95
N ALA A 78 10.37 -2.28 -12.31
CA ALA A 78 11.45 -3.07 -12.89
C ALA A 78 11.04 -4.52 -13.16
N GLU A 79 10.18 -5.11 -12.34
CA GLU A 79 9.69 -6.49 -12.50
C GLU A 79 8.71 -6.62 -13.67
N ILE A 80 7.85 -5.62 -13.91
CA ILE A 80 6.71 -5.77 -14.84
C ILE A 80 6.85 -4.94 -16.12
N LYS A 81 7.83 -4.03 -16.22
CA LYS A 81 8.04 -3.18 -17.41
C LYS A 81 8.30 -3.95 -18.70
N ALA A 82 8.84 -5.17 -18.61
CA ALA A 82 9.07 -6.02 -19.78
C ALA A 82 7.77 -6.53 -20.40
N GLU A 83 6.76 -6.79 -19.55
CA GLU A 83 5.42 -7.24 -19.95
C GLU A 83 4.50 -6.03 -20.23
N PHE A 84 4.65 -4.95 -19.45
CA PHE A 84 3.85 -3.73 -19.56
C PHE A 84 4.77 -2.51 -19.72
N PRO A 85 5.22 -2.18 -20.95
CA PRO A 85 6.16 -1.08 -21.18
C PRO A 85 5.68 0.30 -20.70
N TYR A 86 4.37 0.52 -20.64
CA TYR A 86 3.73 1.77 -20.25
C TYR A 86 3.65 1.99 -18.72
N VAL A 87 4.12 1.01 -17.93
CA VAL A 87 3.88 0.98 -16.48
C VAL A 87 4.61 2.09 -15.73
N GLU A 88 5.76 2.53 -16.21
CA GLU A 88 6.52 3.63 -15.60
C GLU A 88 5.72 4.95 -15.66
N ASP A 89 5.22 5.30 -16.85
CA ASP A 89 4.37 6.47 -17.06
C ASP A 89 3.03 6.38 -16.32
N LEU A 90 2.48 5.17 -16.19
CA LEU A 90 1.30 4.94 -15.37
C LEU A 90 1.60 5.25 -13.90
N PHE A 91 2.72 4.78 -13.37
CA PHE A 91 3.09 4.99 -11.96
C PHE A 91 3.29 6.47 -11.66
N VAL A 92 3.87 7.25 -12.58
CA VAL A 92 3.97 8.72 -12.48
C VAL A 92 2.58 9.35 -12.32
N ASP A 93 1.62 8.97 -13.17
CA ASP A 93 0.24 9.44 -13.07
C ASP A 93 -0.46 9.01 -11.77
N LEU A 94 -0.07 7.87 -11.20
CA LEU A 94 -0.63 7.35 -9.97
C LEU A 94 -0.01 7.96 -8.72
N GLN A 95 1.14 8.65 -8.82
CA GLN A 95 1.73 9.37 -7.66
C GLN A 95 0.80 10.43 -7.09
N ARG A 96 -0.02 11.10 -7.92
CA ARG A 96 -1.01 12.09 -7.42
C ARG A 96 -2.07 11.48 -6.51
N TYR A 97 -2.23 10.15 -6.56
CA TYR A 97 -3.15 9.41 -5.72
C TYR A 97 -2.44 8.70 -4.56
N ARG A 98 -1.19 9.06 -4.24
CA ARG A 98 -0.41 8.44 -3.17
C ARG A 98 -1.16 8.40 -1.86
N SER A 99 -1.89 9.44 -1.46
CA SER A 99 -2.68 9.45 -0.21
C SER A 99 -4.20 9.47 -0.44
N SER A 100 -4.66 8.95 -1.57
CA SER A 100 -6.09 8.96 -1.88
C SER A 100 -6.56 7.72 -2.61
N ALA A 101 -7.80 7.36 -2.31
CA ALA A 101 -8.48 6.28 -2.99
C ALA A 101 -9.16 6.82 -4.25
N ILE A 102 -9.18 6.00 -5.30
CA ILE A 102 -9.82 6.30 -6.58
C ILE A 102 -10.91 5.26 -6.86
N ARG A 103 -11.95 5.64 -7.62
CA ARG A 103 -12.97 4.66 -8.03
C ARG A 103 -12.39 3.75 -9.09
N TYR A 104 -12.79 2.48 -9.11
CA TYR A 104 -12.35 1.51 -10.12
C TYR A 104 -12.53 2.03 -11.55
N LYS A 105 -13.70 2.58 -11.87
CA LYS A 105 -13.98 3.16 -13.19
C LYS A 105 -13.03 4.30 -13.58
N ASP A 106 -12.58 5.10 -12.61
CA ASP A 106 -11.68 6.22 -12.86
C ASP A 106 -10.25 5.70 -13.09
N PHE A 107 -9.86 4.65 -12.37
CA PHE A 107 -8.59 3.94 -12.63
C PHE A 107 -8.56 3.35 -14.04
N VAL A 108 -9.60 2.65 -14.46
CA VAL A 108 -9.73 2.11 -15.82
C VAL A 108 -9.70 3.24 -16.87
N ALA A 109 -10.33 4.39 -16.58
CA ALA A 109 -10.26 5.56 -17.46
C ALA A 109 -8.83 6.12 -17.61
N ILE A 110 -8.00 6.04 -16.56
CA ILE A 110 -6.58 6.40 -16.64
C ILE A 110 -5.84 5.43 -17.58
N LEU A 111 -6.09 4.11 -17.47
CA LEU A 111 -5.49 3.11 -18.37
C LEU A 111 -5.87 3.38 -19.83
N LYS A 112 -7.16 3.65 -20.10
CA LYS A 112 -7.65 4.03 -21.45
C LYS A 112 -6.96 5.28 -21.97
N LYS A 113 -6.82 6.32 -21.13
CA LYS A 113 -6.17 7.58 -21.52
C LYS A 113 -4.69 7.40 -21.87
N LYS A 114 -4.02 6.42 -21.26
CA LYS A 114 -2.62 6.04 -21.58
C LYS A 114 -2.49 5.24 -22.88
N GLY A 115 -3.60 4.92 -23.55
CA GLY A 115 -3.58 4.13 -24.78
C GLY A 115 -3.27 2.65 -24.56
N ILE A 116 -3.38 2.16 -23.32
CA ILE A 116 -3.22 0.73 -23.02
C ILE A 116 -4.41 -0.01 -23.67
N PRO A 117 -4.19 -1.09 -24.44
CA PRO A 117 -5.27 -1.87 -25.05
C PRO A 117 -6.20 -2.47 -23.99
N GLU A 118 -7.51 -2.50 -24.25
CA GLU A 118 -8.49 -3.09 -23.31
C GLU A 118 -8.18 -4.55 -22.92
N PRO A 119 -7.72 -5.44 -23.82
CA PRO A 119 -7.32 -6.80 -23.45
C PRO A 119 -6.20 -6.86 -22.41
N GLU A 120 -5.35 -5.83 -22.34
CA GLU A 120 -4.23 -5.75 -21.41
C GLU A 120 -4.60 -5.10 -20.07
N HIS A 121 -5.76 -4.45 -19.97
CA HIS A 121 -6.19 -3.78 -18.73
C HIS A 121 -6.33 -4.78 -17.59
N GLU A 122 -7.03 -5.87 -17.84
CA GLU A 122 -7.32 -6.87 -16.81
C GLU A 122 -6.03 -7.54 -16.33
N ALA A 123 -5.18 -7.97 -17.26
CA ALA A 123 -3.87 -8.57 -16.95
C ALA A 123 -2.96 -7.62 -16.16
N LEU A 124 -2.92 -6.33 -16.53
CA LEU A 124 -2.16 -5.33 -15.80
C LEU A 124 -2.74 -5.11 -14.39
N ILE A 125 -4.06 -4.93 -14.28
CA ILE A 125 -4.72 -4.71 -12.97
C ILE A 125 -4.46 -5.91 -12.05
N GLU A 126 -4.66 -7.13 -12.55
CA GLU A 126 -4.43 -8.36 -11.82
C GLU A 126 -2.97 -8.46 -11.36
N THR A 127 -2.02 -8.16 -12.26
CA THR A 127 -0.60 -8.12 -11.92
C THR A 127 -0.31 -7.10 -10.82
N LEU A 128 -0.90 -5.90 -10.88
CA LEU A 128 -0.68 -4.89 -9.86
C LEU A 128 -1.30 -5.27 -8.50
N PHE A 129 -2.40 -6.02 -8.47
CA PHE A 129 -2.93 -6.63 -7.25
C PHE A 129 -1.98 -7.71 -6.71
N LEU A 130 -1.56 -8.64 -7.57
CA LEU A 130 -0.65 -9.74 -7.21
C LEU A 130 0.69 -9.23 -6.66
N LYS A 131 1.21 -8.14 -7.23
CA LYS A 131 2.45 -7.48 -6.78
C LYS A 131 2.25 -6.59 -5.55
N GLY A 132 1.03 -6.48 -5.03
CA GLY A 132 0.70 -5.69 -3.85
C GLY A 132 0.79 -4.18 -4.07
N TYR A 133 0.73 -3.72 -5.32
CA TYR A 133 0.70 -2.31 -5.65
C TYR A 133 -0.70 -1.72 -5.48
N LEU A 134 -1.73 -2.44 -5.97
CA LEU A 134 -3.13 -2.09 -5.76
C LEU A 134 -3.68 -2.74 -4.50
N LEU A 135 -4.54 -2.00 -3.82
CA LEU A 135 -5.39 -2.51 -2.76
C LEU A 135 -6.82 -2.03 -3.01
N GLY A 136 -7.75 -2.97 -3.09
CA GLY A 136 -9.17 -2.64 -3.04
C GLY A 136 -9.60 -2.41 -1.61
N TYR A 137 -10.64 -1.61 -1.42
CA TYR A 137 -11.21 -1.41 -0.08
C TYR A 137 -12.72 -1.32 -0.17
N ASN A 138 -13.39 -2.19 0.57
CA ASN A 138 -14.84 -2.17 0.68
C ASN A 138 -15.25 -1.38 1.93
N HIS A 139 -15.84 -0.20 1.73
CA HIS A 139 -16.33 0.66 2.80
C HIS A 139 -17.51 0.06 3.57
N SER A 140 -18.29 -0.84 2.96
CA SER A 140 -19.42 -1.48 3.62
C SER A 140 -18.99 -2.56 4.61
N SER A 141 -17.98 -3.37 4.26
CA SER A 141 -17.43 -4.39 5.16
C SER A 141 -16.26 -3.90 6.00
N ASN A 142 -15.70 -2.73 5.70
CA ASN A 142 -14.49 -2.19 6.32
C ASN A 142 -13.25 -3.11 6.15
N LEU A 143 -13.23 -3.91 5.07
CA LEU A 143 -12.18 -4.89 4.80
C LEU A 143 -11.36 -4.53 3.54
N PRO A 144 -10.03 -4.76 3.58
CA PRO A 144 -9.20 -4.70 2.39
C PRO A 144 -9.53 -5.85 1.42
N ILE A 145 -9.38 -5.58 0.13
CA ILE A 145 -9.51 -6.53 -0.96
C ILE A 145 -8.15 -6.63 -1.65
N THR A 146 -7.58 -7.82 -1.70
CA THR A 146 -6.19 -8.04 -2.17
C THR A 146 -6.10 -8.69 -3.55
N ASP A 147 -7.24 -8.96 -4.19
CA ASP A 147 -7.30 -9.60 -5.50
C ASP A 147 -8.40 -8.99 -6.40
N LEU A 148 -8.21 -9.10 -7.71
CA LEU A 148 -9.10 -8.50 -8.71
C LEU A 148 -10.48 -9.19 -8.74
N GLN A 149 -10.54 -10.51 -8.60
CA GLN A 149 -11.80 -11.26 -8.67
C GLN A 149 -12.78 -10.80 -7.57
N THR A 150 -12.30 -10.73 -6.33
CA THR A 150 -13.06 -10.22 -5.19
C THR A 150 -13.43 -8.75 -5.41
N LEU A 151 -12.53 -7.93 -5.96
CA LEU A 151 -12.83 -6.54 -6.28
C LEU A 151 -14.02 -6.43 -7.24
N LEU A 152 -13.97 -7.14 -8.37
CA LEU A 152 -15.01 -7.14 -9.40
C LEU A 152 -16.34 -7.67 -8.86
N ALA A 153 -16.32 -8.72 -8.03
CA ALA A 153 -17.52 -9.24 -7.37
C ALA A 153 -18.18 -8.20 -6.44
N ASN A 154 -17.39 -7.31 -5.84
CA ASN A 154 -17.90 -6.24 -4.96
C ASN A 154 -18.30 -4.95 -5.71
N LEU A 155 -18.06 -4.84 -7.03
CA LEU A 155 -18.40 -3.68 -7.85
C LEU A 155 -19.88 -3.62 -8.28
N GLU A 156 -20.80 -4.27 -7.55
CA GLU A 156 -22.22 -4.44 -7.92
C GLU A 156 -22.84 -3.22 -8.64
N PRO A 157 -23.68 -3.46 -9.66
CA PRO A 157 -24.32 -2.38 -10.40
C PRO A 157 -25.20 -1.54 -9.47
N GLN A 158 -24.74 -0.34 -9.14
CA GLN A 158 -25.53 0.62 -8.37
C GLN A 158 -26.76 1.05 -9.17
N THR A 159 -27.93 0.95 -8.55
CA THR A 159 -29.17 1.53 -9.09
C THR A 159 -29.04 3.06 -9.25
N PHE A 160 -29.85 3.65 -10.14
CA PHE A 160 -29.83 5.08 -10.45
C PHE A 160 -29.90 5.97 -9.19
N TRP A 161 -30.74 5.61 -8.23
CA TRP A 161 -30.89 6.33 -6.95
C TRP A 161 -29.68 6.19 -6.03
N GLN A 162 -29.05 5.00 -5.99
CA GLN A 162 -27.86 4.76 -5.17
C GLN A 162 -26.65 5.58 -5.64
N ARG A 163 -26.55 5.89 -6.94
CA ARG A 163 -25.48 6.73 -7.50
C ARG A 163 -25.49 8.18 -6.99
N TRP A 164 -26.65 8.68 -6.57
CA TRP A 164 -26.81 10.08 -6.12
C TRP A 164 -26.67 10.24 -4.59
N VAL A 165 -26.93 9.18 -3.81
CA VAL A 165 -27.02 9.28 -2.34
C VAL A 165 -25.88 8.55 -1.62
N SER A 166 -25.27 7.53 -2.24
CA SER A 166 -24.29 6.68 -1.55
C SER A 166 -22.85 6.94 -2.00
N LYS A 167 -21.93 7.00 -1.01
CA LYS A 167 -20.49 6.94 -1.29
C LYS A 167 -20.17 5.65 -2.04
N PRO A 168 -19.19 5.65 -2.96
CA PRO A 168 -18.76 4.44 -3.65
C PRO A 168 -18.42 3.35 -2.62
N LYS A 169 -19.05 2.18 -2.77
CA LYS A 169 -18.88 1.05 -1.84
C LYS A 169 -17.46 0.48 -1.89
N VAL A 170 -16.84 0.53 -3.06
CA VAL A 170 -15.49 -0.02 -3.30
C VAL A 170 -14.61 1.03 -3.94
N LEU A 171 -13.39 1.17 -3.41
CA LEU A 171 -12.35 2.05 -3.93
C LEU A 171 -11.04 1.27 -4.14
N ILE A 172 -10.17 1.82 -4.98
CA ILE A 172 -8.79 1.36 -5.18
C ILE A 172 -7.84 2.35 -4.52
N TYR A 173 -6.86 1.85 -3.80
CA TYR A 173 -5.68 2.59 -3.38
C TYR A 173 -4.51 2.23 -4.30
N PRO A 174 -4.07 3.15 -5.18
CA PRO A 174 -3.00 2.88 -6.14
C PRO A 174 -1.60 2.87 -5.54
N HIS A 175 -1.51 2.79 -4.21
CA HIS A 175 -0.30 2.52 -3.45
C HIS A 175 -0.75 1.79 -2.19
N ALA A 176 -0.85 0.45 -2.21
CA ALA A 176 -1.35 -0.31 -1.07
C ALA A 176 -0.63 0.06 0.24
N LYS A 177 0.64 0.45 0.17
CA LYS A 177 1.46 0.85 1.31
C LYS A 177 1.08 2.22 1.90
N SER A 178 0.57 3.14 1.09
CA SER A 178 0.10 4.43 1.58
C SER A 178 -1.24 4.35 2.31
N TYR A 179 -2.07 3.36 1.99
CA TYR A 179 -3.25 3.04 2.81
C TYR A 179 -2.87 2.78 4.27
N TYR A 180 -1.73 2.10 4.52
CA TYR A 180 -1.23 1.88 5.87
C TYR A 180 -0.67 3.14 6.54
N LEU A 181 -0.21 4.13 5.76
CA LEU A 181 0.16 5.46 6.26
C LEU A 181 -1.08 6.28 6.65
N ASP A 182 -2.10 6.28 5.80
CA ASP A 182 -3.29 7.14 5.98
C ASP A 182 -4.31 6.58 6.98
N SER A 183 -4.50 5.25 7.04
CA SER A 183 -5.32 4.61 8.08
C SER A 183 -4.79 4.88 9.49
N LYS A 184 -3.47 5.07 9.64
CA LYS A 184 -2.82 5.44 10.91
C LYS A 184 -2.98 6.93 11.25
N LYS A 185 -3.00 7.82 10.25
CA LYS A 185 -3.31 9.26 10.47
C LYS A 185 -4.76 9.47 10.92
N ARG A 186 -5.70 8.67 10.41
CA ARG A 186 -7.13 8.77 10.76
C ARG A 186 -7.48 8.21 12.15
N ALA A 187 -6.63 7.39 12.75
CA ALA A 187 -6.80 6.87 14.10
C ALA A 187 -6.41 7.87 15.22
N ARG A 188 -6.03 9.11 14.86
CA ARG A 188 -5.66 10.19 15.80
C ARG A 188 -6.79 11.21 16.07
N PHE A 189 -8.04 10.86 15.78
CA PHE A 189 -9.22 11.69 16.09
C PHE A 189 -10.29 10.87 16.78
#